data_AF-A0A7S4DK21-F1
#
_entry.id   AF-A0A7S4DK21-F1
#
_cell.length_a   1.000
_cell.length_b   1.000
_cell.length_c   1.000
_cell.angle_alpha   90.00
_cell.angle_beta   90.00
_cell.angle_gamma   90.00
#
_symmetry.space_group_name_H-M   'P 1'
#
loop_
_entity.id
_entity.type
_entity.pdbx_description
1 polymer ?
#
loop_
_entity_poly.entity_id
_entity_poly.type
_entity_poly.pdbx_seq_one_letter_code
_entity_poly.pdbx_strand_id
1 'polypeptide(L)'
;AGAAGPGDAGRLARLKGFLRWFRHHFPYYHDGCAACGHQGAGNAFLGYVGPRPEEAVHGAGRTELYVCGRCDTVSRFPRFNAVQKVLETRRGRCGEYSVLALNFLQILGYEARWVVDWADHVWAEVWLEDAGEG
;
A
#
# COMPACT_ATOMS: atom_id res chain seq x y z
N ALA A 1 32.01 20.94 -7.35
CA ALA A 1 31.13 20.75 -6.17
C ALA A 1 29.89 21.62 -6.38
N GLY A 2 28.90 21.10 -7.11
CA GLY A 2 27.65 21.80 -7.40
C GLY A 2 26.67 21.56 -6.26
N ALA A 3 26.23 22.62 -5.59
CA ALA A 3 25.19 22.56 -4.59
C ALA A 3 23.85 22.28 -5.26
N ALA A 4 23.02 21.45 -4.63
CA ALA A 4 21.67 21.14 -5.09
C ALA A 4 20.88 22.43 -5.36
N GLY A 5 20.26 22.55 -6.53
CA GLY A 5 19.38 23.67 -6.84
C GLY A 5 18.23 23.76 -5.83
N PRO A 6 17.80 24.97 -5.42
CA PRO A 6 16.82 25.17 -4.35
C PRO A 6 15.43 24.52 -4.62
N GLY A 7 15.11 24.22 -5.88
CA GLY A 7 13.83 23.59 -6.28
C GLY A 7 13.73 22.11 -5.91
N ASP A 8 14.80 21.34 -6.09
CA ASP A 8 14.77 19.88 -5.93
C ASP A 8 14.95 19.43 -4.46
N ALA A 9 15.78 20.13 -3.69
CA ALA A 9 15.85 19.95 -2.24
C ALA A 9 14.46 20.15 -1.57
N GLY A 10 13.68 21.11 -2.07
CA GLY A 10 12.29 21.32 -1.66
C GLY A 10 11.37 20.18 -2.09
N ARG A 11 11.58 19.58 -3.27
CA ARG A 11 10.80 18.46 -3.81
C ARG A 11 11.05 17.17 -3.03
N LEU A 12 12.29 16.88 -2.68
CA LEU A 12 12.67 15.77 -1.80
C LEU A 12 12.10 15.95 -0.38
N ALA A 13 12.16 17.16 0.17
CA ALA A 13 11.60 17.45 1.50
C ALA A 13 10.07 17.22 1.53
N ARG A 14 9.34 17.67 0.50
CA ARG A 14 7.90 17.40 0.34
C ARG A 14 7.61 15.91 0.20
N LEU A 15 8.41 15.18 -0.59
CA LEU A 15 8.26 13.73 -0.77
C LEU A 15 8.43 13.00 0.57
N LYS A 16 9.49 13.33 1.33
CA LYS A 16 9.70 12.77 2.68
C LYS A 16 8.53 13.09 3.62
N GLY A 17 7.98 14.30 3.54
CA GLY A 17 6.77 14.71 4.27
C GLY A 17 5.56 13.85 3.92
N PHE A 18 5.29 13.68 2.62
CA PHE A 18 4.24 12.81 2.11
C PHE A 18 4.41 11.36 2.57
N LEU A 19 5.61 10.78 2.45
CA LEU A 19 5.86 9.39 2.86
C LEU A 19 5.61 9.16 4.35
N ARG A 20 5.96 10.12 5.22
CA ARG A 20 5.61 10.08 6.65
C ARG A 20 4.10 10.13 6.87
N TRP A 21 3.41 11.05 6.19
CA TRP A 21 1.96 11.17 6.24
C TRP A 21 1.28 9.87 5.76
N PHE A 22 1.75 9.31 4.65
CA PHE A 22 1.21 8.10 4.04
C PHE A 22 1.35 6.90 4.98
N ARG A 23 2.55 6.66 5.52
CA ARG A 23 2.79 5.58 6.50
C ARG A 23 1.91 5.69 7.74
N HIS A 24 1.64 6.92 8.19
CA HIS A 24 0.78 7.14 9.36
C HIS A 24 -0.69 6.84 9.08
N HIS A 25 -1.21 7.23 7.90
CA HIS A 25 -2.62 7.06 7.54
C HIS A 25 -2.95 5.70 6.92
N PHE A 26 -1.94 5.03 6.35
CA PHE A 26 -2.04 3.72 5.70
C PHE A 26 -1.00 2.76 6.28
N PRO A 27 -1.15 2.37 7.57
CA PRO A 27 -0.24 1.41 8.19
C PRO A 27 -0.38 0.03 7.55
N TYR A 28 0.71 -0.73 7.53
CA TYR A 28 0.73 -2.09 6.99
C TYR A 28 -0.33 -2.95 7.67
N TYR A 29 -1.15 -3.65 6.87
CA TYR A 29 -2.23 -4.47 7.41
C TYR A 29 -1.74 -5.85 7.84
N HIS A 30 -1.82 -6.09 9.15
CA HIS A 30 -1.51 -7.36 9.80
C HIS A 30 -2.81 -8.07 10.18
N ASP A 31 -3.43 -8.72 9.17
CA ASP A 31 -4.42 -9.80 9.33
C ASP A 31 -5.48 -9.64 10.44
N GLY A 32 -6.03 -8.43 10.59
CA GLY A 32 -6.99 -8.08 11.63
C GLY A 32 -8.30 -8.88 11.61
N CYS A 33 -8.78 -9.23 12.81
CA CYS A 33 -10.06 -9.87 13.02
C CYS A 33 -11.21 -8.87 12.90
N ALA A 34 -12.20 -9.18 12.05
CA ALA A 34 -13.37 -8.32 11.85
C ALA A 34 -14.34 -8.29 13.05
N ALA A 35 -14.31 -9.29 13.94
CA ALA A 35 -15.23 -9.38 15.07
C ALA A 35 -14.70 -8.72 16.35
N CYS A 36 -13.45 -8.99 16.73
CA CYS A 36 -12.89 -8.51 18.01
C CYS A 36 -11.79 -7.45 17.83
N GLY A 37 -11.40 -7.12 16.60
CA GLY A 37 -10.35 -6.13 16.32
C GLY A 37 -8.93 -6.57 16.67
N HIS A 38 -8.73 -7.81 17.13
CA HIS A 38 -7.38 -8.37 17.35
C HIS A 38 -6.59 -8.43 16.05
N GLN A 39 -5.37 -7.90 16.06
CA GLN A 39 -4.50 -7.79 14.87
C GLN A 39 -3.22 -8.60 15.07
N GLY A 40 -2.68 -9.14 13.98
CA GLY A 40 -1.36 -9.74 13.98
C GLY A 40 -1.26 -11.03 14.79
N ALA A 41 -0.29 -11.05 15.71
CA ALA A 41 0.20 -12.24 16.39
C ALA A 41 -0.95 -13.10 16.98
N GLY A 42 -1.02 -14.34 16.51
CA GLY A 42 -2.04 -15.31 16.92
C GLY A 42 -3.16 -15.52 15.89
N ASN A 43 -3.32 -14.64 14.89
CA ASN A 43 -4.17 -14.95 13.75
C ASN A 43 -3.42 -15.89 12.80
N ALA A 44 -4.10 -16.91 12.28
CA ALA A 44 -3.50 -17.92 11.42
C ALA A 44 -4.09 -17.86 10.01
N PHE A 45 -3.19 -17.86 9.02
CA PHE A 45 -3.58 -17.91 7.61
C PHE A 45 -4.17 -19.28 7.28
N LEU A 46 -5.37 -19.29 6.72
CA LEU A 46 -6.08 -20.51 6.32
C LEU A 46 -5.92 -20.84 4.84
N GLY A 47 -5.57 -19.87 4.00
CA GLY A 47 -5.44 -20.05 2.56
C GLY A 47 -6.12 -18.96 1.73
N TYR A 48 -6.11 -19.18 0.43
CA TYR A 48 -6.73 -18.30 -0.56
C TYR A 48 -8.08 -18.86 -1.00
N VAL A 49 -9.04 -17.95 -1.23
CA VAL A 49 -10.31 -18.24 -1.89
C VAL A 49 -10.57 -17.22 -3.00
N GLY A 50 -11.48 -17.57 -3.90
CA GLY A 50 -11.98 -16.63 -4.90
C GLY A 50 -12.65 -15.40 -4.24
N PRO A 51 -12.55 -14.21 -4.87
CA PRO A 51 -13.28 -13.04 -4.42
C PRO A 51 -14.78 -13.27 -4.52
N ARG A 52 -15.55 -12.71 -3.59
CA ARG A 52 -17.01 -12.61 -3.74
C ARG A 52 -17.37 -11.60 -4.84
N PRO A 53 -18.59 -11.64 -5.41
CA PRO A 53 -19.00 -10.66 -6.42
C PRO A 53 -18.77 -9.22 -5.97
N GLU A 54 -19.13 -8.87 -4.73
CA GLU A 54 -18.92 -7.54 -4.16
C GLU A 54 -17.44 -7.18 -3.94
N GLU A 55 -16.55 -8.16 -3.82
CA GLU A 55 -15.11 -7.95 -3.73
C GLU A 55 -14.50 -7.76 -5.13
N ALA A 56 -14.98 -8.56 -6.09
CA ALA A 56 -14.51 -8.57 -7.47
C ALA A 56 -14.79 -7.25 -8.20
N VAL A 57 -15.91 -6.56 -7.90
CA VAL A 57 -16.21 -5.25 -8.50
C VAL A 57 -15.13 -4.19 -8.21
N HIS A 58 -14.38 -4.39 -7.12
CA HIS A 58 -13.27 -3.53 -6.70
C HIS A 58 -11.89 -4.07 -7.12
N GLY A 59 -11.87 -4.98 -8.11
CA GLY A 59 -10.66 -5.53 -8.69
C GLY A 59 -9.91 -6.50 -7.78
N ALA A 60 -10.57 -7.10 -6.79
CA ALA A 60 -9.96 -8.19 -6.03
C ALA A 60 -9.79 -9.43 -6.91
N GLY A 61 -8.55 -9.90 -7.08
CA GLY A 61 -8.26 -11.15 -7.80
C GLY A 61 -8.25 -12.39 -6.90
N ARG A 62 -7.99 -12.20 -5.60
CA ARG A 62 -7.96 -13.24 -4.57
C ARG A 62 -8.36 -12.67 -3.22
N THR A 63 -8.85 -13.53 -2.34
CA THR A 63 -9.15 -13.18 -0.95
C THR A 63 -8.43 -14.14 -0.01
N GLU A 64 -7.70 -13.56 0.94
CA GLU A 64 -7.03 -14.30 2.01
C GLU A 64 -8.00 -14.56 3.17
N LEU A 65 -7.93 -15.76 3.74
CA LEU A 65 -8.68 -16.13 4.94
C LEU A 65 -7.76 -16.25 6.14
N TYR A 66 -8.22 -15.71 7.27
CA TYR A 66 -7.51 -15.77 8.55
C TYR A 66 -8.47 -16.22 9.65
N VAL A 67 -8.05 -17.15 10.50
CA VAL A 67 -8.75 -17.45 11.76
C VAL A 67 -8.15 -16.64 12.89
N CYS A 68 -9.00 -16.05 13.73
CA CYS A 68 -8.54 -15.27 14.86
C CYS A 68 -8.15 -16.14 16.05
N GLY A 69 -6.93 -15.98 16.57
CA GLY A 69 -6.45 -16.73 17.74
C GLY A 69 -7.05 -16.31 19.09
N ARG A 70 -8.05 -15.40 19.11
CA ARG A 70 -8.75 -14.98 20.35
C ARG A 70 -10.22 -15.36 20.40
N CYS A 71 -10.90 -15.38 19.26
CA CYS A 71 -12.35 -15.60 19.19
C CYS A 71 -12.75 -16.55 18.06
N ASP A 72 -11.78 -17.23 17.43
CA ASP A 72 -11.96 -18.24 16.38
C ASP A 72 -12.72 -17.76 15.13
N THR A 73 -12.99 -16.46 15.03
CA THR A 73 -13.71 -15.89 13.90
C THR A 73 -12.83 -15.89 12.66
N VAL A 74 -13.38 -16.37 11.56
CA VAL A 74 -12.73 -16.30 10.25
C VAL A 74 -12.98 -14.93 9.63
N SER A 75 -11.89 -14.22 9.32
CA SER A 75 -11.90 -12.91 8.66
C SER A 75 -11.39 -13.02 7.22
N ARG A 76 -11.92 -12.15 6.35
CA ARG A 76 -11.55 -12.05 4.94
C ARG A 76 -10.66 -10.83 4.73
N PHE A 77 -9.59 -11.00 3.96
CA PHE A 77 -8.78 -9.90 3.45
C PHE A 77 -8.72 -9.97 1.91
N PRO A 78 -9.68 -9.35 1.22
CA PRO A 78 -9.67 -9.26 -0.23
C PRO A 78 -8.53 -8.36 -0.70
N ARG A 79 -7.76 -8.84 -1.68
CA ARG A 79 -6.59 -8.12 -2.22
C ARG A 79 -7.05 -7.16 -3.32
N PHE A 80 -7.54 -5.99 -2.91
CA PHE A 80 -8.15 -5.00 -3.81
C PHE A 80 -7.10 -4.28 -4.68
N ASN A 81 -7.41 -4.13 -5.97
CA ASN A 81 -6.62 -3.28 -6.88
C ASN A 81 -7.25 -1.89 -7.08
N ALA A 82 -8.54 -1.71 -6.77
CA ALA A 82 -9.19 -0.40 -6.88
C ALA A 82 -8.74 0.55 -5.77
N VAL A 83 -8.10 1.66 -6.16
CA VAL A 83 -7.61 2.72 -5.27
C VAL A 83 -8.69 3.25 -4.33
N GLN A 84 -9.90 3.47 -4.84
CA GLN A 84 -11.05 3.91 -4.04
C GLN A 84 -11.31 2.95 -2.87
N LYS A 85 -11.21 1.63 -3.11
CA LYS A 85 -11.50 0.65 -2.06
C LYS A 85 -10.40 0.58 -1.01
N VAL A 86 -9.14 0.74 -1.43
CA VAL A 86 -8.01 0.83 -0.51
C VAL A 86 -8.12 2.09 0.36
N LEU A 87 -8.55 3.22 -0.20
CA LEU A 87 -8.82 4.46 0.54
C LEU A 87 -9.94 4.29 1.58
N GLU A 88 -11.05 3.64 1.21
CA GLU A 88 -12.18 3.37 2.10
C GLU A 88 -11.79 2.46 3.26
N THR A 89 -11.14 1.33 2.95
CA THR A 89 -10.84 0.30 3.94
C THR A 89 -9.63 0.64 4.80
N ARG A 90 -8.67 1.39 4.24
CA ARG A 90 -7.34 1.65 4.82
C ARG A 90 -6.63 0.36 5.25
N ARG A 91 -6.82 -0.71 4.47
CA ARG A 91 -6.20 -2.02 4.68
C ARG A 91 -5.45 -2.42 3.42
N GLY A 92 -4.16 -2.66 3.56
CA GLY A 92 -3.30 -3.03 2.45
C GLY A 92 -1.91 -3.49 2.89
N ARG A 93 -1.22 -4.14 1.97
CA ARG A 93 0.20 -4.50 2.08
C ARG A 93 0.96 -3.87 0.91
N CYS A 94 2.14 -4.40 0.55
CA CYS A 94 2.94 -3.89 -0.57
C CYS A 94 2.10 -3.71 -1.85
N GLY A 95 1.29 -4.70 -2.23
CA GLY A 95 0.40 -4.63 -3.39
C GLY A 95 -0.51 -3.41 -3.40
N GLU A 96 -1.46 -3.35 -2.46
CA GLU A 96 -2.47 -2.29 -2.37
C GLU A 96 -1.83 -0.91 -2.18
N TYR A 97 -0.82 -0.82 -1.32
CA TYR A 97 -0.20 0.46 -0.97
C TYR A 97 0.81 0.95 -2.00
N SER A 98 1.46 0.08 -2.79
CA SER A 98 2.30 0.53 -3.90
C SER A 98 1.46 1.21 -4.99
N VAL A 99 0.30 0.65 -5.33
CA VAL A 99 -0.64 1.24 -6.30
C VAL A 99 -1.23 2.54 -5.75
N LEU A 100 -1.65 2.55 -4.48
CA LEU A 100 -2.17 3.76 -3.86
C LEU A 100 -1.12 4.88 -3.79
N ALA A 101 0.12 4.55 -3.37
CA ALA A 101 1.22 5.51 -3.30
C ALA A 101 1.56 6.07 -4.68
N LEU A 102 1.63 5.22 -5.72
CA LEU A 102 1.84 5.66 -7.10
C LEU A 102 0.80 6.70 -7.54
N ASN A 103 -0.49 6.44 -7.28
CA ASN A 103 -1.58 7.36 -7.63
C ASN A 103 -1.43 8.71 -6.90
N PHE A 104 -1.13 8.69 -5.61
CA PHE A 104 -0.88 9.93 -4.86
C PHE A 104 0.32 10.70 -5.42
N LEU A 105 1.43 10.01 -5.71
CA LEU A 105 2.63 10.64 -6.25
C LEU A 105 2.34 11.31 -7.59
N GLN A 106 1.62 10.64 -8.49
CA GLN A 106 1.19 11.20 -9.78
C GLN A 106 0.28 12.42 -9.60
N ILE A 107 -0.71 12.36 -8.69
CA ILE A 107 -1.60 13.49 -8.37
C ILE A 107 -0.82 14.69 -7.80
N LEU A 108 0.21 14.43 -6.99
CA LEU A 108 1.09 15.44 -6.43
C LEU A 108 2.11 16.00 -7.44
N GLY A 109 2.07 15.55 -8.70
CA GLY A 109 2.93 16.03 -9.77
C GLY A 109 4.35 15.45 -9.72
N TYR A 110 4.55 14.28 -9.10
CA TYR A 110 5.80 13.55 -9.20
C TYR A 110 5.79 12.64 -10.43
N GLU A 111 6.91 12.62 -11.14
CA GLU A 111 7.17 11.58 -12.13
C GLU A 111 7.52 10.30 -11.37
N ALA A 112 6.64 9.29 -11.46
CA ALA A 112 6.77 8.07 -10.70
C ALA A 112 6.44 6.83 -11.54
N ARG A 113 7.17 5.74 -11.27
CA ARG A 113 6.95 4.43 -11.91
C ARG A 113 6.62 3.36 -10.87
N TRP A 114 5.83 2.39 -11.29
CA TRP A 114 5.55 1.19 -10.50
C TRP A 114 6.61 0.12 -10.81
N VAL A 115 7.18 -0.46 -9.76
CA VAL A 115 8.21 -1.49 -9.88
C VAL A 115 7.69 -2.79 -9.32
N VAL A 116 7.91 -3.85 -10.09
CA VAL A 116 7.54 -5.23 -9.74
C VAL A 116 8.80 -6.05 -9.60
N ASP A 117 9.01 -6.58 -8.40
CA ASP A 117 10.02 -7.59 -8.10
C ASP A 117 9.36 -8.96 -8.04
N TRP A 118 9.96 -9.90 -8.77
CA TRP A 118 9.50 -11.28 -8.86
C TRP A 118 9.64 -12.05 -7.54
N ALA A 119 10.32 -11.50 -6.54
CA ALA A 119 10.38 -12.00 -5.17
C ALA A 119 9.19 -11.54 -4.28
N ASP A 120 8.00 -11.35 -4.86
CA ASP A 120 6.75 -10.93 -4.17
C ASP A 120 6.82 -9.55 -3.51
N HIS A 121 7.51 -8.61 -4.16
CA HIS A 121 7.57 -7.22 -3.70
C HIS A 121 7.26 -6.23 -4.81
N VAL A 122 6.64 -5.12 -4.43
CA VAL A 122 6.26 -4.03 -5.34
C VAL A 122 6.42 -2.70 -4.62
N TRP A 123 6.84 -1.68 -5.36
CA TRP A 123 7.00 -0.31 -4.83
C TRP A 123 6.80 0.73 -5.92
N ALA A 124 6.82 2.01 -5.53
CA ALA A 124 6.86 3.14 -6.45
C ALA A 124 8.22 3.82 -6.36
N GLU A 125 8.80 4.17 -7.50
CA GLU A 125 10.00 5.00 -7.59
C GLU A 125 9.62 6.36 -8.12
N VAL A 126 10.33 7.39 -7.66
CA VAL A 126 10.11 8.79 -8.04
C VAL A 126 11.38 9.33 -8.66
N TRP A 127 11.27 9.89 -9.86
CA TRP A 127 12.36 10.65 -10.46
C TRP A 127 12.47 12.02 -9.79
N LEU A 128 13.68 12.34 -9.35
CA LEU A 128 14.08 13.66 -8.86
C LEU A 128 15.21 14.10 -9.78
N GLU A 129 15.15 15.32 -10.29
CA GLU A 129 16.20 15.82 -11.16
C GLU A 129 17.48 15.95 -10.34
N ASP A 130 18.54 15.27 -10.78
CA ASP A 130 19.86 15.52 -10.21
C ASP A 130 20.21 16.99 -10.41
N ALA A 131 20.79 17.59 -9.37
CA ALA A 131 21.46 18.86 -9.50
C ALA A 131 22.78 18.69 -10.29
N GLY A 132 22.65 18.48 -11.60
CA GLY A 132 23.71 18.59 -12.58
C GLY A 132 24.38 17.28 -12.99
N GLU A 133 24.11 16.86 -14.23
CA GLU A 133 25.18 16.53 -15.17
C GLU A 133 24.98 17.38 -16.44
N GLY A 134 25.85 18.37 -16.60
CA GLY A 134 25.88 19.37 -17.67
C GLY A 134 26.96 20.40 -17.40
#